data_AF-A0A511MJ11-F1
#
_entry.id   AF-A0A511MJ11-F1
#
_cell.length_a   1.000
_cell.length_b   1.000
_cell.length_c   1.000
_cell.angle_alpha   90.00
_cell.angle_beta   90.00
_cell.angle_gamma   90.00
#
_symmetry.space_group_name_H-M   'P 1'
#
loop_
_entity.id
_entity.type
_entity.pdbx_description
1 polymer ?
#
loop_
_entity_poly.entity_id
_entity_poly.type
_entity_poly.pdbx_seq_one_letter_code
_entity_poly.pdbx_strand_id
1 'polypeptide(L)'
;MPDDRPVYTVYGLSPDRPIAVSLPPVEATGGQPLPDAGPFLRVCAGVAEPSTALLRCVRELVGMWRYAYQQQPQDKTELDKLLNLAVYMLDHEASGHTKMIVPEPDSLISPSSYGDWAAWLVWKYVLYALRRQDPAHADRDAAELLWCIEAFNHLVADVRAGRVRLPEAAGVFPPKPVSPDSPGSDTATTRPAASDNNPSHRSPADRESQHR
;
A
#
# COMPACT_ATOMS: atom_id res chain seq x y z
N MET A 1 -4.56 -3.12 41.38
CA MET A 1 -3.74 -2.30 40.47
C MET A 1 -3.59 -3.09 39.18
N PRO A 2 -4.11 -2.62 38.03
CA PRO A 2 -3.81 -3.26 36.77
C PRO A 2 -2.31 -3.09 36.46
N ASP A 3 -1.69 -4.12 35.92
CA ASP A 3 -0.25 -4.21 35.66
C ASP A 3 0.05 -3.37 34.39
N ASP A 4 0.52 -2.13 34.55
CA ASP A 4 0.85 -1.18 33.47
C ASP A 4 2.15 -1.54 32.71
N ARG A 5 2.51 -2.82 32.66
CA ARG A 5 3.74 -3.22 31.97
C ARG A 5 3.49 -3.23 30.46
N PRO A 6 4.30 -2.51 29.65
CA PRO A 6 4.17 -2.56 28.21
C PRO A 6 4.41 -3.99 27.73
N VAL A 7 3.41 -4.55 27.06
CA VAL A 7 3.47 -5.87 26.43
C VAL A 7 4.24 -5.72 25.12
N TYR A 8 5.38 -6.39 25.00
CA TYR A 8 6.21 -6.43 23.80
C TYR A 8 5.98 -7.75 23.06
N THR A 9 6.02 -7.69 21.72
CA THR A 9 6.03 -8.90 20.88
C THR A 9 7.36 -8.98 20.15
N VAL A 10 8.08 -10.08 20.39
CA VAL A 10 9.37 -10.36 19.76
C VAL A 10 9.11 -11.31 18.59
N TYR A 11 9.43 -10.88 17.37
CA TYR A 11 9.40 -11.74 16.19
C TYR A 11 10.82 -12.15 15.82
N GLY A 12 11.08 -13.46 15.77
CA GLY A 12 12.37 -14.03 15.42
C GLY A 12 12.25 -15.42 14.77
N LEU A 13 13.25 -15.79 13.97
CA LEU A 13 13.43 -17.16 13.45
C LEU A 13 13.88 -18.14 14.57
N SER A 14 14.40 -17.60 15.67
CA SER A 14 14.75 -18.29 16.92
C SER A 14 14.98 -17.26 18.06
N PRO A 15 14.92 -17.68 19.35
CA PRO A 15 14.93 -16.77 20.52
C PRO A 15 16.15 -15.85 20.65
N ASP A 16 17.26 -16.22 20.00
CA ASP A 16 18.57 -15.60 20.19
C ASP A 16 18.90 -14.55 19.12
N ARG A 17 18.00 -14.34 18.14
CA ARG A 17 18.14 -13.37 17.05
C ARG A 17 16.83 -12.61 16.82
N PRO A 18 16.48 -11.65 17.70
CA PRO A 18 15.34 -10.79 17.45
C PRO A 18 15.63 -9.92 16.23
N ILE A 19 14.88 -10.12 15.13
CA ILE A 19 14.98 -9.28 13.94
C ILE A 19 14.05 -8.07 14.07
N ALA A 20 13.02 -8.16 14.90
CA ALA A 20 12.18 -7.02 15.25
C ALA A 20 11.60 -7.17 16.66
N VAL A 21 11.80 -6.15 17.49
CA VAL A 21 11.03 -5.92 18.70
C VAL A 21 9.88 -5.00 18.31
N SER A 22 8.64 -5.49 18.37
CA SER A 22 7.46 -4.65 18.24
C SER A 22 7.16 -4.04 19.61
N LEU A 23 7.45 -2.74 19.75
CA LEU A 23 7.00 -1.93 20.87
C LEU A 23 5.56 -1.48 20.58
N PRO A 24 4.68 -1.32 21.58
CA PRO A 24 3.39 -0.66 21.36
C PRO A 24 3.64 0.72 20.70
N PRO A 25 2.67 1.23 19.91
CA PRO A 25 2.82 2.52 19.22
C PRO A 25 3.41 3.57 20.16
N VAL A 26 4.58 4.09 19.81
CA VAL A 26 5.42 4.82 20.77
C VAL A 26 4.81 6.19 21.10
N GLU A 27 4.06 6.74 20.15
CA GLU A 27 3.50 8.09 20.22
C GLU A 27 1.99 8.13 19.94
N ALA A 28 1.45 7.15 19.21
CA ALA A 28 0.02 7.07 18.94
C ALA A 28 -0.75 6.59 20.17
N THR A 29 -1.41 7.53 20.84
CA THR A 29 -2.29 7.25 21.98
C THR A 29 -3.76 7.30 21.55
N GLY A 30 -4.57 6.44 22.17
CA GLY A 30 -6.03 6.46 21.97
C GLY A 30 -6.58 7.84 22.32
N GLY A 31 -7.21 8.50 21.35
CA GLY A 31 -7.73 9.87 21.49
C GLY A 31 -7.06 10.90 20.58
N GLN A 32 -5.90 10.60 20.02
CA GLN A 32 -5.34 11.40 18.92
C GLN A 32 -5.92 10.96 17.58
N PRO A 33 -6.41 11.90 16.74
CA PRO A 33 -7.02 11.53 15.48
C PRO A 33 -5.99 10.93 14.52
N LEU A 34 -6.37 9.87 13.82
CA LEU A 34 -5.58 9.27 12.74
C LEU A 34 -5.25 10.33 11.68
N PRO A 35 -3.98 10.67 11.37
CA PRO A 35 -3.65 11.77 10.48
C PRO A 35 -4.29 11.66 9.08
N ASP A 36 -4.72 12.78 8.51
CA ASP A 36 -5.15 12.88 7.10
C ASP A 36 -3.96 13.28 6.20
N ALA A 37 -4.16 13.52 4.90
CA ALA A 37 -3.07 13.80 3.96
C ALA A 37 -2.22 15.04 4.31
N GLY A 38 -2.77 16.03 5.00
CA GLY A 38 -2.14 17.34 5.19
C GLY A 38 -0.77 17.27 5.88
N PRO A 39 -0.67 16.68 7.09
CA PRO A 39 0.60 16.48 7.79
C PRO A 39 1.66 15.76 6.96
N PHE A 40 1.28 14.72 6.21
CA PHE A 40 2.21 13.99 5.34
C PHE A 40 2.82 14.89 4.27
N LEU A 41 1.97 15.63 3.55
CA LEU A 41 2.43 16.50 2.47
C LEU A 41 3.33 17.62 2.97
N ARG A 42 3.09 18.14 4.18
CA ARG A 42 3.98 19.14 4.81
C ARG A 42 5.38 18.57 5.08
N VAL A 43 5.46 17.33 5.56
CA VAL A 43 6.75 16.64 5.75
C VAL A 43 7.41 16.34 4.41
N CYS A 44 6.66 15.85 3.42
CA CYS A 44 7.20 15.59 2.09
C CYS A 44 7.72 16.85 1.38
N ALA A 45 7.08 18.00 1.62
CA ALA A 45 7.51 19.30 1.13
C ALA A 45 8.67 19.93 1.92
N GLY A 46 9.07 19.32 3.04
CA GLY A 46 10.11 19.87 3.91
C GLY A 46 9.70 21.16 4.61
N VAL A 47 8.39 21.46 4.69
CA VAL A 47 7.87 22.66 5.38
C VAL A 47 7.49 22.38 6.83
N ALA A 48 7.55 21.12 7.26
CA ALA A 48 7.37 20.69 8.64
C ALA A 48 8.37 19.59 9.00
N GLU A 49 8.91 19.64 10.21
CA GLU A 49 9.68 18.52 10.77
C GLU A 49 8.74 17.41 11.24
N PRO A 50 9.12 16.13 11.07
CA PRO A 50 8.29 15.01 11.48
C PRO A 50 8.25 14.92 13.02
N SER A 51 7.14 15.35 13.60
CA SER A 51 6.93 15.32 15.04
C SER A 51 6.48 13.98 15.57
N THR A 52 6.01 13.08 14.70
CA THR A 52 5.57 11.73 15.08
C THR A 52 6.35 10.61 14.40
N ALA A 53 6.39 9.40 14.97
CA ALA A 53 6.99 8.20 14.41
C ALA A 53 6.42 7.89 13.02
N LEU A 54 5.09 7.98 12.89
CA LEU A 54 4.38 7.90 11.61
C LEU A 54 4.92 8.91 10.59
N LEU A 55 5.11 10.18 10.98
CA LEU A 55 5.68 11.21 10.10
C LEU A 55 7.19 11.01 9.82
N ARG A 56 7.94 10.37 10.73
CA ARG A 56 9.35 10.01 10.47
C ARG A 56 9.42 8.91 9.41
N CYS A 57 8.57 7.89 9.47
CA CYS A 57 8.46 6.86 8.42
C CYS A 57 8.16 7.47 7.05
N VAL A 58 7.34 8.51 7.00
CA VAL A 58 7.01 9.25 5.77
C VAL A 58 8.23 9.95 5.18
N ARG A 59 9.05 10.58 6.03
CA ARG A 59 10.31 11.20 5.60
C ARG A 59 11.26 10.16 4.98
N GLU A 60 11.36 8.98 5.59
CA GLU A 60 12.17 7.88 5.04
C GLU A 60 11.61 7.37 3.70
N LEU A 61 10.29 7.23 3.58
CA LEU A 61 9.61 6.86 2.33
C LEU A 61 9.91 7.83 1.19
N VAL A 62 10.01 9.15 1.45
CA VAL A 62 10.42 10.12 0.41
C VAL A 62 11.82 9.78 -0.12
N GLY A 63 12.75 9.40 0.76
CA GLY A 63 14.09 8.96 0.37
C GLY A 63 14.07 7.69 -0.47
N MET A 64 13.33 6.67 -0.03
CA MET A 64 13.17 5.39 -0.75
C MET A 64 12.56 5.61 -2.13
N TRP A 65 11.50 6.40 -2.25
CA TRP A 65 10.84 6.66 -3.52
C TRP A 65 11.68 7.48 -4.49
N ARG A 66 12.43 8.46 -3.98
CA ARG A 66 13.40 9.21 -4.80
C ARG A 66 14.50 8.29 -5.34
N TYR A 67 15.03 7.43 -4.48
CA TYR A 67 16.03 6.43 -4.89
C TYR A 67 15.46 5.50 -5.97
N ALA A 68 14.27 4.94 -5.75
CA ALA A 68 13.58 4.08 -6.71
C ALA A 68 13.37 4.76 -8.07
N TYR A 69 12.93 6.02 -8.07
CA TYR A 69 12.73 6.80 -9.29
C TYR A 69 14.05 7.04 -10.04
N GLN A 70 15.12 7.37 -9.33
CA GLN A 70 16.43 7.68 -9.93
C GLN A 70 17.14 6.45 -10.47
N GLN A 71 17.12 5.34 -9.73
CA GLN A 71 17.86 4.15 -10.08
C GLN A 71 17.10 3.25 -11.06
N GLN A 72 15.77 3.33 -11.09
CA GLN A 72 14.90 2.46 -11.88
C GLN A 72 15.37 0.99 -11.88
N PRO A 73 15.56 0.39 -10.69
CA PRO A 73 16.19 -0.91 -10.59
C PRO A 73 15.36 -1.96 -11.34
N GLN A 74 16.06 -2.82 -12.10
CA GLN A 74 15.42 -3.92 -12.82
C GLN A 74 14.85 -4.98 -11.86
N ASP A 75 15.58 -5.27 -10.78
CA ASP A 75 15.11 -6.08 -9.66
C ASP A 75 14.57 -5.20 -8.54
N LYS A 76 13.29 -5.34 -8.25
CA LYS A 76 12.58 -4.56 -7.22
C LYS A 76 12.48 -5.27 -5.87
N THR A 77 13.00 -6.49 -5.75
CA THR A 77 12.82 -7.33 -4.56
C THR A 77 13.23 -6.64 -3.26
N GLU A 78 14.40 -5.98 -3.22
CA GLU A 78 14.85 -5.26 -2.03
C GLU A 78 14.06 -3.99 -1.76
N LEU A 79 13.67 -3.27 -2.82
CA LEU A 79 12.80 -2.10 -2.70
C LEU A 79 11.43 -2.51 -2.12
N ASP A 80 10.85 -3.59 -2.63
CA ASP A 80 9.56 -4.11 -2.18
C ASP A 80 9.62 -4.54 -0.71
N LYS A 81 10.73 -5.15 -0.26
CA LYS A 81 10.94 -5.47 1.17
C LYS A 81 10.97 -4.20 2.03
N LEU A 82 11.72 -3.18 1.60
CA LEU A 82 11.82 -1.92 2.35
C LEU A 82 10.48 -1.17 2.38
N LEU A 83 9.73 -1.17 1.28
CA LEU A 83 8.41 -0.58 1.20
C LEU A 83 7.41 -1.33 2.09
N ASN A 84 7.39 -2.67 2.05
CA ASN A 84 6.53 -3.47 2.91
C ASN A 84 6.85 -3.25 4.40
N LEU A 85 8.13 -3.10 4.76
CA LEU A 85 8.52 -2.75 6.12
C LEU A 85 8.02 -1.35 6.51
N ALA A 86 8.17 -0.36 5.62
CA ALA A 86 7.70 1.00 5.89
C ALA A 86 6.16 1.06 6.03
N VAL A 87 5.43 0.34 5.19
CA VAL A 87 3.96 0.19 5.28
C VAL A 87 3.57 -0.45 6.61
N TYR A 88 4.22 -1.56 6.99
CA TYR A 88 3.99 -2.20 8.29
C TYR A 88 4.19 -1.24 9.46
N MET A 89 5.27 -0.43 9.46
CA MET A 89 5.52 0.54 10.52
C MET A 89 4.44 1.62 10.59
N LEU A 90 3.92 2.06 9.44
CA LEU A 90 2.82 3.03 9.37
C LEU A 90 1.51 2.43 9.90
N ASP A 91 1.18 1.20 9.52
CA ASP A 91 -0.01 0.50 10.01
C ASP A 91 0.06 0.23 11.51
N HIS A 92 1.22 -0.17 11.99
CA HIS A 92 1.47 -0.38 13.40
C HIS A 92 1.23 0.90 14.22
N GLU A 93 1.78 2.05 13.82
CA GLU A 93 1.51 3.32 14.50
C GLU A 93 0.06 3.79 14.31
N ALA A 94 -0.54 3.60 13.13
CA ALA A 94 -1.94 3.91 12.88
C ALA A 94 -2.90 3.16 13.82
N SER A 95 -2.57 1.91 14.19
CA SER A 95 -3.38 1.10 15.11
C SER A 95 -3.57 1.77 16.48
N GLY A 96 -2.59 2.55 16.95
CA GLY A 96 -2.69 3.31 18.20
C GLY A 96 -3.75 4.41 18.13
N HIS A 97 -3.90 5.05 16.97
CA HIS A 97 -4.90 6.09 16.73
C HIS A 97 -6.31 5.53 16.64
N THR A 98 -6.46 4.31 16.13
CA THR A 98 -7.78 3.70 15.89
C THR A 98 -8.29 2.87 17.06
N LYS A 99 -7.46 2.61 18.08
CA LYS A 99 -7.77 1.71 19.21
C LYS A 99 -9.06 2.05 19.97
N MET A 100 -9.44 3.33 20.02
CA MET A 100 -10.63 3.81 20.74
C MET A 100 -11.85 4.03 19.82
N ILE A 101 -11.72 3.75 18.53
CA ILE A 101 -12.80 3.88 17.56
C ILE A 101 -13.65 2.61 17.66
N VAL A 102 -14.93 2.76 17.96
CA VAL A 102 -15.90 1.67 17.92
C VAL A 102 -16.44 1.56 16.50
N PRO A 103 -16.21 0.44 15.78
CA PRO A 103 -16.76 0.27 14.45
C PRO A 103 -18.28 0.17 14.47
N GLU A 104 -18.93 0.70 13.44
CA GLU A 104 -20.36 0.47 13.21
C GLU A 104 -20.62 -1.03 12.93
N PRO A 105 -21.79 -1.57 13.32
CA PRO A 105 -22.10 -3.01 13.24
C PRO A 105 -21.88 -3.64 11.86
N ASP A 106 -22.03 -2.87 10.78
CA ASP A 106 -21.89 -3.32 9.38
C ASP A 106 -20.75 -2.60 8.63
N SER A 107 -19.78 -2.06 9.37
CA SER A 107 -18.65 -1.33 8.78
C SER A 107 -17.85 -2.20 7.80
N LEU A 108 -17.63 -1.65 6.60
CA LEU A 108 -16.85 -2.28 5.54
C LEU A 108 -15.38 -2.39 5.95
N ILE A 109 -14.70 -3.45 5.50
CA ILE A 109 -13.25 -3.56 5.66
C ILE A 109 -12.60 -2.95 4.42
N SER A 110 -11.69 -2.01 4.62
CA SER A 110 -10.89 -1.44 3.54
C SER A 110 -10.06 -2.53 2.86
N PRO A 111 -10.03 -2.59 1.51
CA PRO A 111 -9.19 -3.55 0.80
C PRO A 111 -7.69 -3.21 0.86
N SER A 112 -7.34 -2.02 1.36
CA SER A 112 -5.96 -1.57 1.58
C SER A 112 -5.79 -1.00 2.97
N SER A 113 -4.58 -1.15 3.51
CA SER A 113 -4.22 -0.64 4.83
C SER A 113 -4.02 0.88 4.81
N TYR A 114 -3.88 1.47 5.99
CA TYR A 114 -3.58 2.89 6.09
C TYR A 114 -2.15 3.19 5.59
N GLY A 115 -1.21 2.31 5.89
CA GLY A 115 0.16 2.34 5.43
C GLY A 115 0.26 2.27 3.90
N ASP A 116 -0.54 1.43 3.24
CA ASP A 116 -0.61 1.36 1.77
C ASP A 116 -0.97 2.71 1.17
N TRP A 117 -2.03 3.34 1.71
CA TRP A 117 -2.51 4.63 1.27
C TRP A 117 -1.51 5.75 1.53
N ALA A 118 -0.89 5.78 2.71
CA ALA A 118 0.15 6.74 3.05
C ALA A 118 1.38 6.57 2.13
N ALA A 119 1.84 5.35 1.90
CA ALA A 119 2.97 5.08 1.00
C ALA A 119 2.68 5.51 -0.44
N TRP A 120 1.45 5.28 -0.92
CA TRP A 120 1.00 5.74 -2.24
C TRP A 120 0.90 7.25 -2.36
N LEU A 121 0.39 7.93 -1.32
CA LEU A 121 0.36 9.39 -1.26
C LEU A 121 1.77 9.97 -1.38
N VAL A 122 2.75 9.40 -0.65
CA VAL A 122 4.14 9.82 -0.75
C VAL A 122 4.69 9.60 -2.16
N TRP A 123 4.40 8.44 -2.77
CA TRP A 123 4.83 8.16 -4.15
C TRP A 123 4.27 9.18 -5.14
N LYS A 124 2.96 9.48 -5.08
CA LYS A 124 2.33 10.50 -5.94
C LYS A 124 2.90 11.88 -5.73
N TYR A 125 3.18 12.24 -4.49
CA TYR A 125 3.85 13.49 -4.19
C TYR A 125 5.25 13.55 -4.81
N VAL A 126 6.05 12.48 -4.70
CA VAL A 126 7.40 12.43 -5.26
C VAL A 126 7.37 12.54 -6.79
N LEU A 127 6.46 11.84 -7.46
CA LEU A 127 6.28 11.95 -8.91
C LEU A 127 5.95 13.39 -9.34
N TYR A 128 4.94 13.99 -8.69
CA TYR A 128 4.58 15.39 -8.93
C TYR A 128 5.78 16.32 -8.70
N ALA A 129 6.48 16.20 -7.56
CA ALA A 129 7.60 17.07 -7.23
C ALA A 129 8.76 16.96 -8.23
N LEU A 130 9.06 15.76 -8.73
CA LEU A 130 10.15 15.51 -9.67
C LEU A 130 9.79 15.87 -11.11
N ARG A 131 8.51 15.78 -11.50
CA ARG A 131 8.05 15.95 -12.89
C ARG A 131 7.17 17.18 -13.13
N ARG A 132 6.94 18.04 -12.14
CA ARG A 132 6.11 19.27 -12.29
C ARG A 132 6.58 20.24 -13.36
N GLN A 133 7.84 20.16 -13.79
CA GLN A 133 8.40 21.01 -14.86
C GLN A 133 8.34 20.34 -16.23
N ASP A 134 7.93 19.08 -16.31
CA ASP A 134 7.78 18.33 -17.55
C ASP A 134 6.32 18.42 -18.03
N PRO A 135 6.05 19.15 -19.14
CA PRO A 135 4.70 19.33 -19.66
C PRO A 135 4.01 18.01 -20.04
N ALA A 136 4.76 16.95 -20.32
CA ALA A 136 4.19 15.65 -20.66
C ALA A 136 3.55 14.95 -19.44
N HIS A 137 3.92 15.34 -18.23
CA HIS A 137 3.54 14.65 -16.99
C HIS A 137 2.87 15.56 -15.96
N ALA A 138 3.14 16.87 -15.98
CA ALA A 138 2.76 17.79 -14.91
C ALA A 138 1.26 17.74 -14.56
N ASP A 139 0.38 17.87 -15.54
CA ASP A 139 -1.07 17.89 -15.32
C ASP A 139 -1.58 16.54 -14.81
N ARG A 140 -1.08 15.45 -15.38
CA ARG A 140 -1.44 14.09 -14.97
C ARG A 140 -1.01 13.82 -13.53
N ASP A 141 0.22 14.16 -13.17
CA ASP A 141 0.74 13.90 -11.82
C ASP A 141 0.05 14.77 -10.77
N ALA A 142 -0.28 16.02 -11.11
CA ALA A 142 -1.07 16.89 -10.25
C ALA A 142 -2.48 16.32 -10.02
N ALA A 143 -3.15 15.85 -11.08
CA ALA A 143 -4.47 15.24 -10.98
C ALA A 143 -4.45 13.92 -10.17
N GLU A 144 -3.46 13.06 -10.41
CA GLU A 144 -3.30 11.80 -9.66
C GLU A 144 -2.97 12.06 -8.18
N LEU A 145 -2.16 13.08 -7.87
CA LEU A 145 -1.89 13.49 -6.49
C LEU A 145 -3.16 14.03 -5.81
N LEU A 146 -3.92 14.90 -6.48
CA LEU A 146 -5.16 15.45 -5.94
C LEU A 146 -6.19 14.35 -5.64
N TRP A 147 -6.39 13.44 -6.58
CA TRP A 147 -7.27 12.28 -6.39
C TRP A 147 -6.82 11.43 -5.19
N CYS A 148 -5.51 11.19 -5.06
CA CYS A 148 -4.96 10.42 -3.94
C CYS A 148 -5.18 11.12 -2.59
N ILE A 149 -5.07 12.46 -2.54
CA ILE A 149 -5.33 13.27 -1.35
C ILE A 149 -6.80 13.12 -0.93
N GLU A 150 -7.72 13.29 -1.88
CA GLU A 150 -9.16 13.17 -1.62
C GLU A 150 -9.52 11.78 -1.11
N ALA A 151 -9.08 10.73 -1.82
CA ALA A 151 -9.36 9.35 -1.44
C ALA A 151 -8.79 8.99 -0.06
N PHE A 152 -7.57 9.43 0.25
CA PHE A 152 -6.98 9.19 1.57
C PHE A 152 -7.70 9.95 2.69
N ASN A 153 -8.07 11.21 2.45
CA ASN A 153 -8.85 11.98 3.42
C ASN A 153 -10.23 11.36 3.68
N HIS A 154 -10.89 10.84 2.63
CA HIS A 154 -12.15 10.12 2.76
C HIS A 154 -11.99 8.85 3.60
N LEU A 155 -10.98 8.01 3.32
CA LEU A 155 -10.69 6.83 4.13
C LEU A 155 -10.50 7.21 5.60
N VAL A 156 -9.68 8.23 5.89
CA VAL A 156 -9.42 8.67 7.26
C VAL A 156 -10.69 9.16 7.95
N ALA A 157 -11.55 9.90 7.24
CA ALA A 157 -12.83 10.35 7.77
C ALA A 157 -13.78 9.17 8.08
N ASP A 158 -13.84 8.16 7.20
CA ASP A 158 -14.67 6.97 7.39
C ASP A 158 -14.17 6.09 8.53
N VAL A 159 -12.85 5.90 8.65
CA VAL A 159 -12.23 5.19 9.77
C VAL A 159 -12.51 5.91 11.07
N ARG A 160 -12.28 7.23 11.14
CA ARG A 160 -12.57 8.04 12.34
C ARG A 160 -14.04 7.98 12.77
N ALA A 161 -14.95 7.83 11.82
CA ALA A 161 -16.38 7.69 12.09
C ALA A 161 -16.81 6.25 12.42
N GLY A 162 -15.90 5.27 12.36
CA GLY A 162 -16.22 3.86 12.56
C GLY A 162 -16.96 3.20 11.38
N ARG A 163 -17.12 3.89 10.25
CA ARG A 163 -17.79 3.37 9.04
C ARG A 163 -16.95 2.36 8.28
N VAL A 164 -15.63 2.48 8.38
CA VAL A 164 -14.66 1.60 7.72
C VAL A 164 -13.65 1.05 8.74
N ARG A 165 -13.36 -0.24 8.65
CA ARG A 165 -12.30 -0.91 9.38
C ARG A 165 -11.06 -1.05 8.49
N LEU A 166 -9.88 -0.84 9.06
CA LEU A 166 -8.62 -1.08 8.36
C LEU A 166 -8.22 -2.55 8.51
N PRO A 167 -7.64 -3.18 7.47
CA PRO A 167 -7.09 -4.52 7.57
C PRO A 167 -5.84 -4.55 8.46
N GLU A 168 -5.54 -5.71 9.05
CA GLU A 168 -4.37 -5.90 9.93
C GLU A 168 -3.04 -6.05 9.17
N ALA A 169 -3.11 -6.32 7.86
CA ALA A 169 -1.96 -6.56 7.01
C ALA A 169 -1.97 -5.62 5.80
N ALA A 170 -0.75 -5.28 5.34
CA ALA A 170 -0.52 -4.60 4.08
C ALA A 170 -1.21 -5.34 2.93
N GLY A 171 -1.84 -4.58 2.04
CA GLY A 171 -2.61 -5.07 0.91
C GLY A 171 -1.82 -5.09 -0.39
N VAL A 172 -2.55 -5.00 -1.51
CA VAL A 172 -1.97 -4.89 -2.85
C VAL A 172 -1.66 -3.42 -3.14
N PHE A 173 -0.48 -3.17 -3.72
CA PHE A 173 -0.06 -1.86 -4.22
C PHE A 173 -0.33 -1.75 -5.74
N PRO A 174 -0.96 -0.68 -6.26
CA PRO A 174 -1.45 0.51 -5.56
C PRO A 174 -2.69 0.22 -4.70
N PRO A 175 -2.94 1.05 -3.67
CA PRO A 175 -4.07 0.87 -2.78
C PRO A 175 -5.40 0.96 -3.52
N LYS A 176 -6.38 0.19 -3.04
CA LYS A 176 -7.74 0.14 -3.57
C LYS A 176 -8.67 0.91 -2.64
N PRO A 177 -9.57 1.77 -3.17
CA PRO A 177 -10.59 2.42 -2.35
C PRO A 177 -11.65 1.41 -1.92
N VAL A 178 -12.30 1.69 -0.79
CA VAL A 178 -13.54 1.03 -0.40
C VAL A 178 -14.58 1.37 -1.46
N SER A 179 -15.06 0.37 -2.19
CA SER A 179 -16.23 0.52 -3.05
C SER A 179 -17.45 -0.02 -2.29
N PRO A 180 -18.58 0.68 -2.25
CA PRO A 180 -19.83 0.04 -1.85
C PRO A 180 -20.14 -1.00 -2.93
N ASP A 181 -20.09 -2.29 -2.57
CA ASP A 181 -20.37 -3.36 -3.52
C ASP A 181 -21.74 -3.09 -4.19
N SER A 182 -21.75 -3.05 -5.52
CA SER A 182 -22.98 -3.28 -6.27
C SER A 182 -23.43 -4.72 -5.97
N PRO A 183 -24.67 -4.93 -5.52
CA PRO A 183 -25.13 -6.26 -5.18
C PRO A 183 -25.23 -7.12 -6.45
N GLY A 184 -24.52 -8.25 -6.47
CA GLY A 184 -24.81 -9.39 -7.31
C GLY A 184 -23.99 -9.52 -8.60
N SER A 185 -23.04 -10.46 -8.58
CA SER A 185 -22.80 -11.32 -9.74
C SER A 185 -22.39 -12.72 -9.28
N ASP A 186 -23.31 -13.37 -8.56
CA ASP A 186 -23.41 -14.83 -8.63
C ASP A 186 -23.89 -15.19 -10.05
N THR A 187 -22.96 -15.55 -10.92
CA THR A 187 -23.24 -16.50 -11.99
C THR A 187 -22.07 -17.44 -12.13
N ALA A 188 -22.29 -18.65 -11.63
CA ALA A 188 -21.62 -19.85 -12.11
C ALA A 188 -21.63 -19.87 -13.65
N THR A 189 -20.47 -20.08 -14.27
CA THR A 189 -20.40 -20.70 -15.59
C THR A 189 -19.21 -21.65 -15.60
N THR A 190 -19.53 -22.86 -15.15
CA THR A 190 -19.19 -24.14 -15.75
C THR A 190 -18.11 -24.11 -16.84
N ARG A 191 -16.96 -24.68 -16.47
CA ARG A 191 -15.93 -25.32 -17.31
C ARG A 191 -16.53 -26.06 -18.52
N PRO A 192 -15.87 -26.06 -19.70
CA PRO A 192 -15.89 -27.23 -20.56
C PRO A 192 -14.55 -27.95 -20.49
N ALA A 193 -14.64 -29.26 -20.22
CA ALA A 193 -13.58 -30.21 -20.48
C ALA A 193 -13.51 -30.49 -22.00
N ALA A 194 -12.27 -30.73 -22.44
CA ALA A 194 -11.80 -31.49 -23.59
C ALA A 194 -12.80 -31.95 -24.67
N SER A 195 -12.45 -31.68 -25.94
CA SER A 195 -12.61 -32.72 -26.96
C SER A 195 -11.39 -32.71 -27.86
N ASP A 196 -10.69 -33.84 -27.84
CA ASP A 196 -9.72 -34.30 -28.81
C ASP A 196 -10.20 -34.07 -30.25
N ASN A 197 -9.26 -33.74 -31.13
CA ASN A 197 -9.15 -34.39 -32.45
C ASN A 197 -7.81 -34.02 -33.11
N ASN A 198 -6.83 -34.88 -32.88
CA ASN A 198 -5.75 -35.13 -33.83
C ASN A 198 -6.03 -36.48 -34.49
N PRO A 199 -5.91 -36.58 -35.82
CA PRO A 199 -5.25 -37.76 -36.36
C PRO A 199 -4.17 -37.37 -37.37
N SER A 200 -2.95 -37.70 -36.98
CA SER A 200 -1.78 -37.94 -37.82
C SER A 200 -2.14 -38.79 -39.05
N HIS A 201 -1.67 -38.42 -40.26
CA HIS A 201 -0.86 -39.32 -41.10
C HIS A 201 -0.40 -38.73 -42.45
N ARG A 202 0.86 -39.06 -42.77
CA ARG A 202 1.57 -39.09 -44.08
C ARG A 202 2.14 -37.76 -44.58
N SER A 203 3.34 -37.69 -45.15
CA SER A 203 4.62 -38.43 -45.13
C SER A 203 5.57 -37.59 -46.01
N PRO A 204 6.90 -37.81 -45.96
CA PRO A 204 7.91 -36.92 -46.52
C PRO A 204 8.29 -37.26 -47.98
N ALA A 205 9.10 -36.38 -48.57
CA ALA A 205 9.83 -36.46 -49.85
C ALA A 205 9.15 -35.77 -51.05
N ASP A 206 9.71 -34.63 -51.51
CA ASP A 206 10.53 -34.56 -52.75
C ASP A 206 10.58 -33.14 -53.38
N ARG A 207 11.76 -32.85 -53.95
CA ARG A 207 12.16 -31.72 -54.85
C ARG A 207 12.48 -30.40 -54.13
N GLU A 208 13.73 -30.05 -53.83
CA GLU A 208 14.94 -30.03 -54.66
C GLU A 208 14.81 -29.18 -55.94
N SER A 209 15.68 -28.16 -56.01
CA SER A 209 16.19 -27.48 -57.20
C SER A 209 15.37 -26.31 -57.80
N GLN A 210 15.87 -25.07 -57.70
CA GLN A 210 16.62 -24.39 -58.77
C GLN A 210 16.79 -22.87 -58.50
N HIS A 211 18.05 -22.42 -58.56
CA HIS A 211 18.56 -21.18 -59.19
C HIS A 211 17.75 -19.88 -58.96
N ARG A 212 18.27 -18.84 -58.29
CA ARG A 212 19.51 -18.08 -58.49
C ARG A 212 19.75 -17.15 -57.30
#